data_AF-A0A925UG64-F1
#
_entry.id   AF-A0A925UG64-F1
#
_cell.length_a   1.000
_cell.length_b   1.000
_cell.length_c   1.000
_cell.angle_alpha   90.00
_cell.angle_beta   90.00
_cell.angle_gamma   90.00
#
_symmetry.space_group_name_H-M   'P 1'
#
loop_
_entity.id
_entity.type
_entity.pdbx_description
1 polymer ?
#
loop_
_entity_poly.entity_id
_entity_poly.type
_entity_poly.pdbx_seq_one_letter_code
_entity_poly.pdbx_strand_id
1 'polypeptide(L)'
;HMEFAEKYLTEGYIQHNPMVPTGRAAFVEAFSKRVKPMPIEPRIKSPLVAITAEGDLVVLSFVREYDDPSAPGKKYTTTWFDMFRIENGKIAEHWDPAMKR
;
A
#
# COMPACT_ATOMS: atom_id res chain seq x y z
N HIS A 1 -4.17 4.96 12.00
CA HIS A 1 -5.49 4.32 12.08
C HIS A 1 -5.40 2.80 12.08
N MET A 2 -4.55 2.22 12.93
CA MET A 2 -4.41 0.75 13.03
C MET A 2 -5.59 0.13 13.79
N GLU A 3 -6.32 0.93 14.55
CA GLU A 3 -7.57 0.57 15.22
C GLU A 3 -8.67 0.09 14.26
N PHE A 4 -8.59 0.40 12.96
CA PHE A 4 -9.52 -0.12 11.94
C PHE A 4 -9.04 -1.39 11.24
N ALA A 5 -7.87 -1.93 11.60
CA ALA A 5 -7.31 -3.10 10.94
C ALA A 5 -8.26 -4.30 10.98
N GLU A 6 -8.94 -4.54 12.10
CA GLU A 6 -9.91 -5.65 12.20
C GLU A 6 -11.13 -5.48 11.27
N LYS A 7 -11.54 -4.23 11.03
CA LYS A 7 -12.65 -3.89 10.15
C LYS A 7 -12.31 -4.17 8.69
N TYR A 8 -11.09 -3.82 8.26
CA TYR A 8 -10.72 -3.82 6.83
C TYR A 8 -9.76 -4.92 6.40
N LEU A 9 -9.05 -5.59 7.32
CA LEU A 9 -8.12 -6.68 7.01
C LEU A 9 -8.67 -7.99 7.57
N THR A 10 -8.56 -9.05 6.76
CA THR A 10 -8.77 -10.42 7.26
C THR A 10 -7.72 -10.76 8.32
N GLU A 11 -8.01 -11.74 9.19
CA GLU A 11 -7.03 -12.19 10.18
C GLU A 11 -5.76 -12.75 9.52
N GLY A 12 -5.95 -13.58 8.50
CA GLY A 12 -4.89 -14.21 7.70
C GLY A 12 -4.32 -13.33 6.58
N TYR A 13 -4.42 -12.00 6.67
CA TYR A 13 -3.95 -11.08 5.64
C TYR A 13 -2.54 -11.42 5.13
N ILE A 14 -2.39 -11.67 3.84
CA ILE A 14 -1.13 -12.00 3.19
C ILE A 14 -0.45 -10.74 2.66
N GLN A 15 0.83 -10.58 2.99
CA GLN A 15 1.65 -9.44 2.58
C GLN A 15 2.82 -9.92 1.72
N HIS A 16 2.88 -9.44 0.47
CA HIS A 16 3.98 -9.75 -0.45
C HIS A 16 5.10 -8.71 -0.41
N ASN A 17 4.87 -7.53 0.19
CA ASN A 17 5.96 -6.58 0.44
C ASN A 17 6.99 -7.22 1.39
N PRO A 18 8.26 -7.40 0.96
CA PRO A 18 9.25 -8.13 1.74
C PRO A 18 9.73 -7.38 3.00
N MET A 19 9.32 -6.12 3.18
CA MET A 19 9.68 -5.27 4.32
C MET A 19 8.67 -5.35 5.49
N VAL A 20 7.58 -6.10 5.31
CA VAL A 20 6.50 -6.26 6.29
C VAL A 20 6.06 -7.72 6.34
N PRO A 21 6.03 -8.37 7.52
CA PRO A 21 5.58 -9.76 7.62
C PRO A 21 4.07 -9.93 7.31
N THR A 22 3.70 -11.13 6.89
CA THR A 22 2.30 -11.56 6.70
C THR A 22 1.55 -11.68 8.04
N GLY A 23 0.24 -11.45 8.00
CA GLY A 23 -0.71 -11.54 9.11
C GLY A 23 -1.14 -10.16 9.60
N ARG A 24 -2.43 -10.01 9.94
CA ARG A 24 -2.99 -8.71 10.40
C ARG A 24 -2.29 -8.19 11.65
N ALA A 25 -1.98 -9.06 12.60
CA ALA A 25 -1.28 -8.69 13.83
C ALA A 25 0.12 -8.13 13.53
N ALA A 26 0.88 -8.81 12.66
CA ALA A 26 2.21 -8.37 12.26
C ALA A 26 2.17 -7.07 11.46
N PHE A 27 1.17 -6.90 10.58
CA PHE A 27 0.93 -5.64 9.87
C PHE A 27 0.69 -4.49 10.86
N VAL A 28 -0.24 -4.67 11.80
CA VAL A 28 -0.56 -3.66 12.82
C VAL A 28 0.68 -3.30 13.63
N GLU A 29 1.46 -4.28 14.07
CA GLU A 29 2.69 -4.03 14.83
C GLU A 29 3.72 -3.24 14.01
N ALA A 30 3.97 -3.65 12.76
CA ALA A 30 4.96 -3.02 11.89
C ALA A 30 4.58 -1.56 11.58
N PHE A 31 3.31 -1.30 11.26
CA PHE A 31 2.84 0.03 10.89
C PHE A 31 2.60 0.95 12.09
N SER A 32 2.20 0.42 13.25
CA SER A 32 2.05 1.23 14.49
C SER A 32 3.36 1.88 14.94
N LYS A 33 4.50 1.22 14.66
CA LYS A 33 5.84 1.73 14.98
C LYS A 33 6.35 2.74 13.94
N ARG A 34 5.92 2.62 12.68
CA ARG A 34 6.48 3.37 11.54
C ARG A 34 5.63 4.56 11.10
N VAL A 35 4.32 4.52 11.33
CA VAL A 35 3.37 5.48 10.76
C VAL A 35 2.56 6.14 11.87
N LYS A 36 2.63 7.47 11.95
CA LYS A 36 1.76 8.25 12.83
C LYS A 36 0.37 8.43 12.19
N PRO A 37 -0.73 8.35 12.95
CA PRO A 37 -2.05 8.66 12.43
C PRO A 37 -2.10 10.08 11.85
N MET A 38 -2.62 10.19 10.63
CA MET A 38 -2.90 11.46 9.94
C MET A 38 -4.41 11.60 9.76
N PRO A 39 -5.00 12.80 9.69
CA PRO A 39 -6.43 12.96 9.44
C PRO A 39 -6.92 12.14 8.23
N ILE A 40 -8.09 11.52 8.35
CA ILE A 40 -8.72 10.82 7.22
C ILE A 40 -9.32 11.89 6.30
N GLU A 41 -8.84 11.91 5.06
CA GLU A 41 -9.28 12.84 4.05
C GLU A 41 -10.41 12.24 3.21
N PRO A 42 -11.36 13.05 2.70
CA PRO A 42 -12.45 12.55 1.87
C PRO A 42 -11.99 12.09 0.48
N ARG A 43 -10.76 12.42 0.07
CA ARG A 43 -10.15 12.05 -1.21
C ARG A 43 -8.68 11.70 -1.02
N ILE A 44 -8.18 10.81 -1.88
CA ILE A 44 -6.76 10.46 -1.96
C ILE A 44 -5.98 11.69 -2.41
N LYS A 45 -5.00 12.12 -1.60
CA LYS A 45 -4.11 13.26 -1.91
C LYS A 45 -2.87 12.87 -2.69
N SER A 46 -2.45 11.60 -2.63
CA SER A 46 -1.35 11.09 -3.45
C SER A 46 -1.70 11.22 -4.93
N PRO A 47 -0.71 11.37 -5.84
CA PRO A 47 -0.94 11.55 -7.28
C PRO A 47 -1.44 10.24 -7.91
N LEU A 48 -2.72 9.96 -7.66
CA LEU A 48 -3.45 8.80 -8.14
C LEU A 48 -3.65 8.93 -9.65
N VAL A 49 -3.26 7.89 -10.38
CA VAL A 49 -3.45 7.77 -11.82
C VAL A 49 -4.78 7.09 -12.11
N ALA A 50 -5.02 5.94 -11.48
CA ALA A 50 -6.20 5.13 -11.71
C ALA A 50 -6.49 4.22 -10.52
N ILE A 51 -7.78 3.85 -10.40
CA ILE A 51 -8.23 2.71 -9.61
C ILE A 51 -8.89 1.75 -10.59
N THR A 52 -8.38 0.53 -10.67
CA THR A 52 -8.93 -0.53 -11.52
C THR A 52 -9.44 -1.65 -10.63
N ALA A 53 -10.67 -2.10 -10.84
CA ALA A 53 -11.25 -3.21 -10.10
C ALA A 53 -11.78 -4.26 -11.09
N GLU A 54 -11.37 -5.51 -10.89
CA GLU A 54 -11.78 -6.65 -11.71
C GLU A 54 -11.84 -7.91 -10.84
N GLY A 55 -12.96 -8.62 -10.87
CA GLY A 55 -13.18 -9.76 -9.98
C GLY A 55 -13.06 -9.36 -8.51
N ASP A 56 -12.18 -10.04 -7.78
CA ASP A 56 -11.86 -9.76 -6.38
C ASP A 56 -10.60 -8.91 -6.20
N LEU A 57 -10.03 -8.34 -7.28
CA LEU A 57 -8.82 -7.53 -7.25
C LEU A 57 -9.12 -6.04 -7.41
N VAL A 58 -8.38 -5.21 -6.68
CA VAL A 58 -8.38 -3.75 -6.81
C VAL A 58 -6.93 -3.24 -6.88
N VAL A 59 -6.60 -2.50 -7.93
CA VAL A 59 -5.28 -1.90 -8.15
C VAL A 59 -5.38 -0.39 -8.09
N LEU A 60 -4.56 0.23 -7.24
CA LEU A 60 -4.34 1.67 -7.23
C LEU A 60 -2.98 1.95 -7.87
N SER A 61 -2.95 2.80 -8.88
CA SER A 61 -1.70 3.24 -9.53
C SER A 61 -1.39 4.69 -9.16
N PHE A 62 -0.14 4.96 -8.80
CA PHE A 62 0.32 6.27 -8.34
C PHE A 62 1.56 6.72 -9.10
N VAL A 63 1.64 8.02 -9.40
CA VAL A 63 2.90 8.62 -9.84
C VAL A 63 3.89 8.63 -8.66
N ARG A 64 5.12 8.24 -8.91
CA ARG A 64 6.26 8.43 -8.01
C ARG A 64 7.32 9.23 -8.71
N GLU A 65 8.02 10.04 -7.93
CA GLU A 65 9.13 10.85 -8.38
C GLU A 65 10.36 10.44 -7.59
N TYR A 66 11.48 10.24 -8.28
CA TYR A 66 12.76 9.87 -7.69
C TYR A 66 13.87 10.74 -8.27
N ASP A 67 14.97 10.86 -7.55
CA ASP A 67 16.18 11.52 -8.04
C ASP A 67 16.81 10.67 -9.15
N ASP A 68 17.19 11.30 -10.26
CA ASP A 68 17.82 10.63 -11.39
C ASP A 68 19.26 10.24 -11.03
N PRO A 69 19.60 8.93 -10.97
CA PRO A 69 20.94 8.49 -10.61
C PRO A 69 21.99 8.87 -11.65
N SER A 70 21.57 9.16 -12.89
CA SER A 70 22.46 9.56 -13.99
C SER A 70 22.60 11.07 -14.14
N ALA A 71 21.74 11.87 -13.49
CA ALA A 71 21.72 13.32 -13.62
C ALA A 71 21.43 14.01 -12.28
N PRO A 72 22.47 14.31 -11.47
CA PRO A 72 22.32 14.99 -10.18
C PRO A 72 21.51 16.29 -10.28
N GLY A 73 20.53 16.45 -9.39
CA GLY A 73 19.62 17.59 -9.37
C GLY A 73 18.43 17.50 -10.33
N LYS A 74 18.35 16.46 -11.17
CA LYS A 74 17.16 16.14 -11.95
C LYS A 74 16.36 15.03 -11.29
N LYS A 75 15.07 14.99 -11.63
CA LYS A 75 14.14 13.96 -11.19
C LYS A 75 13.52 13.28 -12.39
N TYR A 76 13.12 12.03 -12.18
CA TYR A 76 12.31 11.28 -13.14
C TYR A 76 11.05 10.75 -12.45
N THR A 77 10.03 10.47 -13.25
CA THR A 77 8.79 9.88 -12.79
C THR A 77 8.71 8.40 -13.17
N THR A 78 8.03 7.65 -12.32
CA THR A 78 7.65 6.25 -12.57
C THR A 78 6.28 5.99 -11.93
N THR A 79 5.79 4.76 -12.04
CA THR A 79 4.52 4.35 -11.46
C THR A 79 4.78 3.34 -10.35
N TRP A 80 4.23 3.62 -9.16
CA TRP A 80 4.01 2.60 -8.13
C TRP A 80 2.57 2.13 -8.18
N PHE A 81 2.34 0.94 -7.65
CA PHE A 81 1.00 0.43 -7.45
C PHE A 81 0.86 -0.22 -6.09
N ASP A 82 -0.36 -0.26 -5.58
CA ASP A 82 -0.81 -1.16 -4.53
C ASP A 82 -1.95 -2.00 -5.12
N MET A 83 -1.82 -3.32 -5.09
CA MET A 83 -2.86 -4.25 -5.50
C MET A 83 -3.38 -5.00 -4.29
N PHE A 84 -4.69 -5.10 -4.16
CA PHE A 84 -5.37 -5.79 -3.08
C PHE A 84 -6.29 -6.87 -3.61
N ARG A 85 -6.32 -8.03 -2.95
CA ARG A 85 -7.42 -9.00 -3.09
C ARG A 85 -8.43 -8.80 -1.98
N ILE A 86 -9.71 -8.79 -2.34
CA ILE A 86 -10.83 -8.57 -1.44
C ILE A 86 -11.56 -9.89 -1.20
N GLU A 87 -11.76 -10.23 0.07
CA GLU A 87 -12.47 -11.43 0.49
C GLU A 87 -13.49 -11.05 1.56
N ASN A 88 -14.76 -11.37 1.33
CA ASN A 88 -15.85 -11.07 2.28
C ASN A 88 -15.88 -9.59 2.72
N GLY A 89 -15.61 -8.68 1.78
CA GLY A 89 -15.58 -7.23 2.02
C GLY A 89 -14.35 -6.72 2.78
N LYS A 90 -13.32 -7.55 3.00
CA LYS A 90 -12.06 -7.19 3.64
C LYS A 90 -10.88 -7.42 2.71
N ILE A 91 -9.80 -6.69 2.92
CA ILE A 91 -8.52 -6.92 2.25
C ILE A 91 -7.91 -8.21 2.81
N ALA A 92 -7.72 -9.19 1.94
CA ALA A 92 -7.14 -10.49 2.26
C ALA A 92 -5.68 -10.60 1.86
N GLU A 93 -5.24 -9.85 0.87
CA GLU A 93 -3.90 -9.97 0.31
C GLU A 93 -3.46 -8.66 -0.33
N HIS A 94 -2.15 -8.43 -0.36
CA HIS A 94 -1.56 -7.22 -0.90
C HIS A 94 -0.23 -7.46 -1.64
N TRP A 95 -0.08 -6.81 -2.79
CA TRP A 95 1.14 -6.74 -3.57
C TRP A 95 1.51 -5.29 -3.86
N ASP A 96 2.81 -5.01 -3.80
CA ASP A 96 3.41 -3.75 -4.25
C ASP A 96 4.78 -4.05 -4.90
N PRO A 97 5.43 -3.08 -5.56
CA PRO A 97 6.72 -3.31 -6.21
C PRO A 97 7.93 -3.18 -5.25
N ALA A 98 7.73 -3.28 -3.92
CA ALA A 98 8.83 -3.12 -2.97
C ALA A 98 9.83 -4.28 -3.07
N MET A 99 11.11 -3.93 -2.97
CA MET A 99 12.22 -4.88 -2.92
C MET A 99 12.85 -4.87 -1.52
N LYS A 100 13.53 -5.96 -1.16
CA LYS A 100 14.39 -5.97 0.04
C LYS A 100 15.45 -4.89 -0.11
N ARG A 101 15.61 -4.07 0.93
CA ARG A 101 16.66 -3.05 1.04
C ARG A 101 17.63 -3.43 2.14
#